data_AF-A0A0S7XJH3-F1
#
_entry.id   AF-A0A0S7XJH3-F1
#
_cell.length_a   1.000
_cell.length_b   1.000
_cell.length_c   1.000
_cell.angle_alpha   90.00
_cell.angle_beta   90.00
_cell.angle_gamma   90.00
#
_symmetry.space_group_name_H-M   'P 1'
#
loop_
_entity.id
_entity.type
_entity.pdbx_description
1 polymer ?
#
loop_
_entity_poly.entity_id
_entity_poly.type
_entity_poly.pdbx_seq_one_letter_code
_entity_poly.pdbx_strand_id
1 'polypeptide(L)'
;MTTNRKGIWKYFYWLDDSGLSRLRKQMEEKGTAMVKAEKNPCEALKGEIGYAEPFTWDIICKHDAAPWYRASKHVGENLVVSSFSLGEEYRPFLETTIEQSTFEPKEFPSREDLMKLAKDERYLSRELKGWGAFPQEMGEAIVKGLGEMSGKPLDKFEDLLSIWNAVHSNFVNPKYRAGKNFMNAPYSVADSIHIGTCCVELSNLLDSKDDAMLVRPCIGSVIVKVLEKDHYYLVRLVKPI
;
A
#
# COMPACT_ATOMS: atom_id res chain seq x y z
N MET A 1 17.47 1.78 18.88
CA MET A 1 16.45 2.64 19.51
C MET A 1 15.09 2.22 18.97
N THR A 2 14.46 1.24 19.60
CA THR A 2 13.15 0.72 19.23
C THR A 2 12.08 1.64 19.79
N THR A 3 11.66 2.63 19.00
CA THR A 3 10.53 3.47 19.40
C THR A 3 9.26 2.64 19.26
N ASN A 4 8.80 2.08 20.37
CA ASN A 4 7.43 1.58 20.51
C ASN A 4 6.50 2.80 20.54
N ARG A 5 6.21 3.39 19.36
CA ARG A 5 5.30 4.54 19.24
C ARG A 5 3.87 4.01 19.31
N LYS A 6 3.33 3.91 20.52
CA LYS A 6 1.90 3.66 20.71
C LYS A 6 1.10 4.81 20.09
N GLY A 7 0.22 4.50 19.15
CA GLY A 7 -0.70 5.46 18.54
C GLY A 7 -0.58 5.55 17.02
N ILE A 8 -1.52 6.27 16.41
CA ILE A 8 -1.58 6.48 14.97
C ILE A 8 -0.32 7.22 14.51
N TRP A 9 0.38 6.60 13.56
CA TRP A 9 1.55 7.17 12.90
C TRP A 9 1.15 8.03 11.70
N LYS A 10 0.20 7.56 10.88
CA LYS A 10 -0.27 8.27 9.69
C LYS A 10 -1.79 8.13 9.50
N TYR A 11 -2.39 9.15 8.92
CA TYR A 11 -3.79 9.24 8.53
C TYR A 11 -3.86 9.40 7.01
N PHE A 12 -4.69 8.61 6.35
CA PHE A 12 -4.86 8.64 4.90
C PHE A 12 -6.25 9.18 4.57
N TYR A 13 -6.29 10.21 3.75
CA TYR A 13 -7.50 10.87 3.28
C TYR A 13 -7.55 10.86 1.76
N TRP A 14 -8.76 10.90 1.22
CA TRP A 14 -8.99 11.10 -0.20
C TRP A 14 -9.79 12.38 -0.44
N LEU A 15 -9.19 13.34 -1.13
CA LEU A 15 -9.77 14.67 -1.37
C LEU A 15 -9.92 14.94 -2.87
N ASP A 16 -11.00 15.58 -3.26
CA ASP A 16 -11.10 16.19 -4.59
C ASP A 16 -10.12 17.38 -4.73
N ASP A 17 -10.01 17.93 -5.94
CA ASP A 17 -9.10 19.04 -6.22
C ASP A 17 -9.42 20.30 -5.39
N SER A 18 -10.71 20.51 -5.09
CA SER A 18 -11.16 21.64 -4.29
C SER A 18 -10.76 21.48 -2.81
N GLY A 19 -10.91 20.28 -2.27
CA GLY A 19 -10.52 19.89 -0.92
C GLY A 19 -9.01 19.95 -0.73
N LEU A 20 -8.24 19.43 -1.68
CA LEU A 20 -6.77 19.53 -1.65
C LEU A 20 -6.31 21.00 -1.72
N SER A 21 -6.89 21.81 -2.61
CA SER A 21 -6.54 23.23 -2.72
C SER A 21 -6.82 23.99 -1.43
N ARG A 22 -7.96 23.71 -0.77
CA ARG A 22 -8.30 24.29 0.54
C ARG A 22 -7.30 23.85 1.61
N LEU A 23 -7.00 22.56 1.68
CA LEU A 23 -6.06 22.02 2.66
C LEU A 23 -4.66 22.63 2.49
N ARG A 24 -4.18 22.75 1.24
CA ARG A 24 -2.89 23.38 0.95
C ARG A 24 -2.82 24.80 1.47
N LYS A 25 -3.87 25.60 1.24
CA LYS A 25 -3.97 26.96 1.78
C LYS A 25 -3.95 26.98 3.32
N GLN A 26 -4.74 26.12 3.96
CA GLN A 26 -4.75 26.02 5.43
C GLN A 26 -3.39 25.62 6.01
N MET A 27 -2.65 24.71 5.35
CA MET A 27 -1.32 24.29 5.78
C MET A 27 -0.30 25.42 5.60
N GLU A 28 -0.37 26.15 4.49
CA GLU A 28 0.43 27.35 4.25
C GLU A 28 0.18 28.43 5.31
N GLU A 29 -1.08 28.72 5.63
CA GLU A 29 -1.47 29.65 6.70
C GLU A 29 -0.95 29.22 8.08
N LYS A 30 -0.78 27.91 8.30
CA LYS A 30 -0.19 27.31 9.51
C LYS A 30 1.34 27.17 9.43
N GLY A 31 1.98 27.60 8.34
CA GLY A 31 3.43 27.47 8.14
C GLY A 31 3.91 26.03 7.98
N THR A 32 3.03 25.09 7.63
CA THR A 32 3.34 23.67 7.44
C THR A 32 3.47 23.37 5.94
N ALA A 33 4.65 22.97 5.48
CA ALA A 33 4.86 22.60 4.09
C ALA A 33 4.30 21.20 3.80
N MET A 34 3.46 21.08 2.75
CA MET A 34 3.00 19.78 2.25
C MET A 34 3.96 19.22 1.22
N VAL A 35 4.36 17.95 1.38
CA VAL A 35 5.21 17.25 0.41
C VAL A 35 4.36 16.76 -0.77
N LYS A 36 4.67 17.22 -1.98
CA LYS A 36 4.08 16.69 -3.21
C LYS A 36 4.80 15.41 -3.65
N ALA A 37 4.06 14.34 -3.89
CA ALA A 37 4.57 13.14 -4.53
C ALA A 37 4.79 13.37 -6.03
N GLU A 38 6.00 13.10 -6.52
CA GLU A 38 6.39 13.40 -7.90
C GLU A 38 6.41 12.16 -8.79
N LYS A 39 6.80 10.99 -8.24
CA LYS A 39 7.03 9.78 -9.04
C LYS A 39 6.33 8.54 -8.52
N ASN A 40 6.20 8.43 -7.19
CA ASN A 40 5.49 7.33 -6.55
C ASN A 40 4.44 7.90 -5.60
N PRO A 41 3.21 7.34 -5.57
CA PRO A 41 2.18 7.81 -4.64
C PRO A 41 2.61 7.67 -3.18
N CYS A 42 3.45 6.69 -2.84
CA CYS A 42 3.99 6.53 -1.48
C CYS A 42 4.91 7.67 -1.04
N GLU A 43 5.38 8.55 -1.94
CA GLU A 43 6.12 9.75 -1.52
C GLU A 43 5.28 10.70 -0.68
N ALA A 44 3.94 10.60 -0.74
CA ALA A 44 3.04 11.34 0.16
C ALA A 44 3.26 10.99 1.65
N LEU A 45 3.85 9.83 1.96
CA LEU A 45 4.23 9.46 3.34
C LEU A 45 5.41 10.29 3.87
N LYS A 46 6.18 10.96 3.00
CA LYS A 46 7.33 11.79 3.41
C LYS A 46 6.87 13.00 4.22
N GLY A 47 7.71 13.41 5.17
CA GLY A 47 7.44 14.58 6.02
C GLY A 47 6.28 14.36 6.99
N GLU A 48 5.73 15.46 7.50
CA GLU A 48 4.57 15.44 8.39
C GLU A 48 3.28 15.23 7.59
N ILE A 49 3.09 16.02 6.53
CA ILE A 49 1.95 15.93 5.62
C ILE A 49 2.40 15.95 4.17
N GLY A 50 1.79 15.12 3.34
CA GLY A 50 2.05 15.04 1.91
C GLY A 50 0.83 14.61 1.11
N TYR A 51 0.92 14.70 -0.20
CA TYR A 51 -0.16 14.37 -1.11
C TYR A 51 0.34 13.79 -2.44
N ALA A 52 -0.48 12.96 -3.08
CA ALA A 52 -0.27 12.43 -4.41
C ALA A 52 -1.48 12.71 -5.29
N GLU A 53 -1.24 13.37 -6.42
CA GLU A 53 -2.26 13.70 -7.42
C GLU A 53 -2.50 12.50 -8.35
N PRO A 54 -3.66 12.40 -9.03
CA PRO A 54 -4.01 11.25 -9.87
C PRO A 54 -2.93 10.84 -10.88
N PHE A 55 -2.25 11.80 -11.50
CA PHE A 55 -1.22 11.50 -12.51
C PHE A 55 0.01 10.78 -11.92
N THR A 56 0.30 10.94 -10.63
CA THR A 56 1.48 10.35 -9.97
C THR A 56 1.43 8.82 -10.00
N TRP A 57 0.22 8.23 -10.00
CA TRP A 57 0.04 6.77 -10.06
C TRP A 57 0.56 6.18 -11.37
N ASP A 58 0.44 6.91 -12.48
CA ASP A 58 0.80 6.45 -13.83
C ASP A 58 2.29 6.63 -14.19
N ILE A 59 3.14 7.06 -13.24
CA ILE A 59 4.58 7.30 -13.50
C ILE A 59 5.39 6.03 -13.28
N ILE A 60 5.78 5.71 -12.04
CA ILE A 60 6.54 4.48 -11.75
C ILE A 60 5.60 3.30 -11.53
N CYS A 61 4.47 3.52 -10.86
CA CYS A 61 3.54 2.46 -10.45
C CYS A 61 2.44 2.17 -11.50
N LYS A 62 2.73 2.43 -12.78
CA LYS A 62 1.75 2.40 -13.88
C LYS A 62 1.15 1.02 -14.14
N HIS A 63 1.96 -0.02 -13.99
CA HIS A 63 1.60 -1.40 -14.34
C HIS A 63 1.23 -2.26 -13.12
N ASP A 64 1.28 -1.67 -11.92
CA ASP A 64 0.98 -2.35 -10.67
C ASP A 64 -0.08 -1.57 -9.86
N ALA A 65 0.23 -0.44 -9.24
CA ALA A 65 -0.71 0.26 -8.34
C ALA A 65 -1.77 1.08 -9.10
N ALA A 66 -1.43 1.66 -10.26
CA ALA A 66 -2.35 2.51 -11.01
C ALA A 66 -3.64 1.82 -11.52
N PRO A 67 -3.60 0.55 -11.98
CA PRO A 67 -4.81 -0.21 -12.27
C PRO A 67 -5.78 -0.23 -11.08
N TRP A 68 -5.28 -0.52 -9.87
CA TRP A 68 -6.09 -0.53 -8.64
C TRP A 68 -6.67 0.84 -8.30
N TYR A 69 -5.87 1.90 -8.40
CA TYR A 69 -6.35 3.27 -8.21
C TYR A 69 -7.50 3.61 -9.17
N ARG A 70 -7.33 3.32 -10.46
CA ARG A 70 -8.33 3.60 -11.51
C ARG A 70 -9.64 2.82 -11.33
N ALA A 71 -9.58 1.63 -10.74
CA ALA A 71 -10.76 0.81 -10.49
C ALA A 71 -11.42 1.11 -9.13
N SER A 72 -10.78 1.89 -8.26
CA SER A 72 -11.26 2.18 -6.92
C SER A 72 -12.37 3.25 -6.92
N LYS A 73 -13.06 3.38 -5.78
CA LYS A 73 -14.01 4.47 -5.52
C LYS A 73 -13.36 5.86 -5.49
N HIS A 74 -12.02 5.92 -5.42
CA HIS A 74 -11.23 7.15 -5.28
C HIS A 74 -10.62 7.63 -6.60
N VAL A 75 -11.02 7.05 -7.73
CA VAL A 75 -10.51 7.46 -9.04
C VAL A 75 -10.81 8.95 -9.28
N GLY A 76 -9.77 9.71 -9.62
CA GLY A 76 -9.83 11.16 -9.78
C GLY A 76 -9.59 11.96 -8.50
N GLU A 77 -9.60 11.33 -7.33
CA GLU A 77 -9.27 11.98 -6.05
C GLU A 77 -7.75 11.97 -5.79
N ASN A 78 -7.34 12.88 -4.91
CA ASN A 78 -5.98 13.06 -4.45
C ASN A 78 -5.78 12.32 -3.13
N LEU A 79 -4.73 11.50 -3.05
CA LEU A 79 -4.32 10.90 -1.78
C LEU A 79 -3.64 11.96 -0.93
N VAL A 80 -4.08 12.12 0.32
CA VAL A 80 -3.42 12.96 1.33
C VAL A 80 -3.01 12.09 2.51
N VAL A 81 -1.77 12.25 2.96
CA VAL A 81 -1.20 11.48 4.07
C VAL A 81 -0.65 12.44 5.10
N SER A 82 -1.10 12.33 6.35
CA SER A 82 -0.72 13.24 7.44
C SER A 82 -0.26 12.48 8.69
N SER A 83 0.68 13.02 9.46
CA SER A 83 1.09 12.50 10.78
C SER A 83 0.20 12.97 11.93
N PHE A 84 -0.79 13.81 11.62
CA PHE A 84 -1.77 14.33 12.57
C PHE A 84 -3.17 14.32 11.94
N SER A 85 -4.20 14.24 12.79
CA SER A 85 -5.58 14.36 12.32
C SER A 85 -5.81 15.75 11.73
N LEU A 86 -6.44 15.81 10.55
CA LEU A 86 -6.82 17.08 9.91
C LEU A 86 -8.06 17.72 10.55
N GLY A 87 -8.68 17.07 11.54
CA GLY A 87 -9.85 17.59 12.27
C GLY A 87 -11.19 17.15 11.68
N GLU A 88 -12.28 17.58 12.32
CA GLU A 88 -13.65 17.14 12.01
C GLU A 88 -14.09 17.46 10.58
N GLU A 89 -13.63 18.58 10.02
CA GLU A 89 -13.98 19.00 8.66
C GLU A 89 -13.48 18.01 7.59
N TYR A 90 -12.40 17.29 7.88
CA TYR A 90 -11.81 16.30 6.97
C TYR A 90 -12.16 14.86 7.34
N ARG A 91 -12.87 14.63 8.46
CA ARG A 91 -13.24 13.30 8.95
C ARG A 91 -14.05 12.48 7.92
N PRO A 92 -14.96 13.04 7.12
CA PRO A 92 -15.67 12.29 6.08
C PRO A 92 -14.76 11.71 4.98
N PHE A 93 -13.56 12.25 4.82
CA PHE A 93 -12.59 11.86 3.78
C PHE A 93 -11.52 10.90 4.31
N LEU A 94 -11.50 10.63 5.62
CA LEU A 94 -10.54 9.74 6.25
C LEU A 94 -10.87 8.28 5.88
N GLU A 95 -9.93 7.60 5.24
CA GLU A 95 -10.12 6.22 4.77
C GLU A 95 -9.41 5.22 5.68
N THR A 96 -8.15 5.48 6.02
CA THR A 96 -7.38 4.60 6.91
C THR A 96 -6.53 5.36 7.91
N THR A 97 -6.22 4.68 9.02
CA THR A 97 -5.17 5.10 9.94
C THR A 97 -4.12 4.00 10.03
N ILE A 98 -2.85 4.38 10.15
CA ILE A 98 -1.71 3.47 10.15
C ILE A 98 -1.00 3.56 11.49
N GLU A 99 -0.75 2.43 12.12
CA GLU A 99 0.09 2.27 13.30
C GLU A 99 1.30 1.40 12.96
N GLN A 100 2.42 1.64 13.64
CA GLN A 100 3.52 0.67 13.63
C GLN A 100 3.10 -0.57 14.42
N SER A 101 3.43 -1.76 13.93
CA SER A 101 3.01 -3.01 14.56
C SER A 101 4.20 -3.84 15.00
N THR A 102 4.07 -4.48 16.16
CA THR A 102 5.01 -5.53 16.59
C THR A 102 4.58 -6.91 16.10
N PHE A 103 3.65 -6.98 15.14
CA PHE A 103 3.20 -8.24 14.58
C PHE A 103 4.32 -8.92 13.80
N GLU A 104 4.55 -10.18 14.14
CA GLU A 104 5.36 -11.10 13.36
C GLU A 104 4.51 -12.35 13.08
N PRO A 105 4.38 -12.77 11.81
CA PRO A 105 3.68 -14.01 11.49
C PRO A 105 4.49 -15.17 12.03
N LYS A 106 3.80 -16.17 12.61
CA LYS A 106 4.46 -17.39 13.10
C LYS A 106 5.19 -18.12 11.96
N GLU A 107 4.54 -18.18 10.80
CA GLU A 107 5.05 -18.82 9.59
C GLU A 107 4.59 -18.04 8.36
N PHE A 108 5.44 -18.01 7.33
CA PHE A 108 5.06 -17.57 5.99
C PHE A 108 4.41 -18.73 5.23
N PRO A 109 3.51 -18.46 4.27
CA PRO A 109 3.00 -19.50 3.40
C PRO A 109 4.13 -20.21 2.65
N SER A 110 3.95 -21.51 2.39
CA SER A 110 4.85 -22.25 1.51
C SER A 110 4.76 -21.72 0.07
N ARG A 111 5.74 -22.03 -0.79
CA ARG A 111 5.65 -21.70 -2.23
C ARG A 111 4.37 -22.28 -2.86
N GLU A 112 3.98 -23.49 -2.48
CA GLU A 112 2.75 -24.12 -2.96
C GLU A 112 1.51 -23.31 -2.54
N ASP A 113 1.46 -22.84 -1.30
CA ASP A 113 0.33 -22.05 -0.80
C ASP A 113 0.26 -20.66 -1.42
N LEU A 114 1.41 -20.01 -1.68
CA LEU A 114 1.45 -18.78 -2.45
C LEU A 114 0.86 -19.00 -3.85
N MET A 115 1.21 -20.09 -4.53
CA MET A 115 0.64 -20.40 -5.85
C MET A 115 -0.87 -20.70 -5.78
N LYS A 116 -1.36 -21.29 -4.69
CA LYS A 116 -2.81 -21.47 -4.46
C LYS A 116 -3.52 -20.13 -4.24
N LEU A 117 -2.90 -19.20 -3.51
CA LEU A 117 -3.44 -17.84 -3.32
C LEU A 117 -3.46 -17.06 -4.63
N ALA A 118 -2.38 -17.14 -5.42
CA ALA A 118 -2.24 -16.45 -6.70
C ALA A 118 -3.33 -16.86 -7.72
N LYS A 119 -3.87 -18.07 -7.56
CA LYS A 119 -4.93 -18.66 -8.40
C LYS A 119 -6.32 -18.61 -7.76
N ASP A 120 -6.50 -17.85 -6.68
CA ASP A 120 -7.79 -17.73 -6.01
C ASP A 120 -8.83 -17.12 -6.96
N GLU A 121 -9.92 -17.84 -7.20
CA GLU A 121 -10.94 -17.43 -8.18
C GLU A 121 -11.64 -16.12 -7.78
N ARG A 122 -11.80 -15.84 -6.48
CA ARG A 122 -12.43 -14.59 -6.03
C ARG A 122 -11.53 -13.40 -6.33
N TYR A 123 -10.22 -13.56 -6.13
CA TYR A 123 -9.24 -12.55 -6.54
C TYR A 123 -9.19 -12.40 -8.07
N LEU A 124 -9.06 -13.50 -8.82
CA LEU A 124 -8.96 -13.45 -10.28
C LEU A 124 -10.20 -12.85 -10.95
N SER A 125 -11.38 -13.03 -10.37
CA SER A 125 -12.62 -12.37 -10.84
C SER A 125 -12.59 -10.84 -10.75
N ARG A 126 -11.64 -10.29 -9.97
CA ARG A 126 -11.41 -8.86 -9.78
C ARG A 126 -10.13 -8.38 -10.45
N GLU A 127 -9.43 -9.24 -11.21
CA GLU A 127 -8.18 -8.86 -11.84
C GLU A 127 -8.41 -7.69 -12.82
N LEU A 128 -7.57 -6.67 -12.68
CA LEU A 128 -7.76 -5.40 -13.36
C LEU A 128 -6.99 -5.36 -14.66
N LYS A 129 -7.61 -4.79 -15.69
CA LYS A 129 -6.92 -4.51 -16.95
C LYS A 129 -5.70 -3.63 -16.69
N GLY A 130 -4.52 -4.12 -17.07
CA GLY A 130 -3.24 -3.42 -16.90
C GLY A 130 -2.45 -3.82 -15.66
N TRP A 131 -3.04 -4.56 -14.71
CA TRP A 131 -2.30 -5.18 -13.62
C TRP A 131 -1.30 -6.21 -14.17
N GLY A 132 -0.04 -6.12 -13.75
CA GLY A 132 1.01 -7.04 -14.18
C GLY A 132 1.39 -6.91 -15.66
N ALA A 133 0.82 -5.95 -16.40
CA ALA A 133 1.04 -5.76 -17.83
C ALA A 133 2.34 -4.96 -18.11
N PHE A 134 3.42 -5.36 -17.45
CA PHE A 134 4.74 -4.76 -17.63
C PHE A 134 5.29 -5.13 -19.02
N PRO A 135 5.94 -4.19 -19.73
CA PRO A 135 6.74 -4.54 -20.90
C PRO A 135 7.79 -5.60 -20.53
N GLN A 136 8.07 -6.54 -21.42
CA GLN A 136 8.98 -7.66 -21.15
C GLN A 136 10.35 -7.19 -20.61
N GLU A 137 10.97 -6.22 -21.31
CA GLU A 137 12.27 -5.66 -20.91
C GLU A 137 12.23 -5.03 -19.50
N MET A 138 11.09 -4.44 -19.12
CA MET A 138 10.89 -3.87 -17.79
C MET A 138 10.76 -4.98 -16.74
N GLY A 139 10.02 -6.05 -17.02
CA GLY A 139 9.92 -7.21 -16.14
C GLY A 139 11.28 -7.87 -15.90
N GLU A 140 12.08 -8.05 -16.94
CA GLU A 140 13.44 -8.58 -16.86
C GLU A 140 14.36 -7.67 -16.03
N ALA A 141 14.27 -6.35 -16.23
CA ALA A 141 15.03 -5.37 -15.45
C ALA A 141 14.65 -5.38 -13.96
N ILE A 142 13.35 -5.52 -13.64
CA ILE A 142 12.85 -5.64 -12.27
C ILE A 142 13.44 -6.89 -11.60
N VAL A 143 13.30 -8.06 -12.24
CA VAL A 143 13.83 -9.34 -11.70
C VAL A 143 15.33 -9.24 -11.44
N LYS A 144 16.09 -8.70 -12.40
CA LYS A 144 17.53 -8.51 -12.26
C LYS A 144 17.87 -7.59 -11.09
N GLY A 145 17.27 -6.40 -11.03
CA GLY A 145 17.53 -5.42 -9.98
C GLY A 145 17.19 -5.94 -8.58
N LEU A 146 16.06 -6.63 -8.44
CA LEU A 146 15.67 -7.25 -7.16
C LEU A 146 16.59 -8.42 -6.79
N GLY A 147 17.06 -9.19 -7.78
CA GLY A 147 18.04 -10.25 -7.58
C GLY A 147 19.36 -9.71 -7.02
N GLU A 148 19.86 -8.63 -7.61
CA GLU A 148 21.06 -7.92 -7.13
C GLU A 148 20.87 -7.36 -5.71
N MET A 149 19.72 -6.75 -5.43
CA MET A 149 19.40 -6.19 -4.10
C MET A 149 19.25 -7.26 -3.00
N SER A 150 18.73 -8.44 -3.35
CA SER A 150 18.52 -9.54 -2.39
C SER A 150 19.77 -10.39 -2.19
N GLY A 151 20.77 -10.25 -3.07
CA GLY A 151 21.94 -11.14 -3.12
C GLY A 151 21.60 -12.56 -3.60
N LYS A 152 20.41 -12.79 -4.14
CA LYS A 152 19.94 -14.08 -4.66
C LYS A 152 19.26 -13.88 -6.01
N PRO A 153 19.58 -14.68 -7.03
CA PRO A 153 18.86 -14.60 -8.29
C PRO A 153 17.37 -14.87 -8.07
N LEU A 154 16.53 -14.06 -8.70
CA LEU A 154 15.11 -14.35 -8.87
C LEU A 154 14.90 -15.10 -10.19
N ASP A 155 13.84 -15.90 -10.26
CA ASP A 155 13.51 -16.72 -11.43
C ASP A 155 13.01 -15.83 -12.60
N LYS A 156 11.73 -15.85 -12.91
CA LYS A 156 11.13 -15.03 -13.98
C LYS A 156 10.16 -14.00 -13.42
N PHE A 157 9.82 -13.01 -14.23
CA PHE A 157 8.87 -11.98 -13.82
C PHE A 157 7.49 -12.57 -13.51
N GLU A 158 7.09 -13.63 -14.20
CA GLU A 158 5.83 -14.33 -13.96
C GLU A 158 5.77 -15.00 -12.59
N ASP A 159 6.90 -15.51 -12.08
CA ASP A 159 7.00 -16.07 -10.73
C ASP A 159 6.84 -14.96 -9.68
N LEU A 160 7.48 -13.80 -9.91
CA LEU A 160 7.36 -12.63 -9.06
C LEU A 160 5.92 -12.08 -9.05
N LEU A 161 5.30 -11.94 -10.23
CA LEU A 161 3.91 -11.50 -10.39
C LEU A 161 2.94 -12.47 -9.71
N SER A 162 3.22 -13.78 -9.73
CA SER A 162 2.43 -14.76 -9.00
C SER A 162 2.47 -14.53 -7.48
N ILE A 163 3.62 -14.12 -6.94
CA ILE A 163 3.71 -13.73 -5.51
C ILE A 163 2.93 -12.43 -5.26
N TRP A 164 3.00 -11.45 -6.16
CA TRP A 164 2.23 -10.21 -6.03
C TRP A 164 0.72 -10.48 -6.02
N ASN A 165 0.26 -11.39 -6.90
CA ASN A 165 -1.11 -11.88 -6.90
C ASN A 165 -1.48 -12.55 -5.58
N ALA A 166 -0.60 -13.39 -5.03
CA ALA A 166 -0.84 -14.06 -3.76
C ALA A 166 -1.00 -13.07 -2.60
N VAL A 167 -0.24 -11.97 -2.60
CA VAL A 167 -0.33 -10.90 -1.59
C VAL A 167 -1.69 -10.22 -1.66
N HIS A 168 -2.10 -9.70 -2.83
CA HIS A 168 -3.39 -9.03 -2.99
C HIS A 168 -4.56 -9.99 -2.73
N SER A 169 -4.44 -11.24 -3.21
CA SER A 169 -5.42 -12.29 -2.98
C SER A 169 -5.67 -12.55 -1.49
N ASN A 170 -4.63 -12.55 -0.66
CA ASN A 170 -4.81 -12.74 0.78
C ASN A 170 -5.48 -11.56 1.49
N PHE A 171 -5.57 -10.39 0.86
CA PHE A 171 -6.40 -9.27 1.35
C PHE A 171 -7.84 -9.33 0.80
N VAL A 172 -8.04 -9.89 -0.39
CA VAL A 172 -9.37 -10.03 -1.00
C VAL A 172 -10.15 -11.22 -0.46
N ASN A 173 -9.50 -12.38 -0.32
CA ASN A 173 -10.08 -13.62 0.19
C ASN A 173 -9.13 -14.29 1.19
N PRO A 174 -9.04 -13.79 2.43
CA PRO A 174 -7.94 -14.14 3.31
C PRO A 174 -7.94 -15.60 3.79
N LYS A 175 -6.82 -16.28 3.60
CA LYS A 175 -6.51 -17.58 4.23
C LYS A 175 -5.54 -17.42 5.40
N TYR A 176 -4.62 -16.48 5.27
CA TYR A 176 -3.62 -16.15 6.30
C TYR A 176 -4.07 -14.91 7.05
N ARG A 177 -4.39 -15.11 8.33
CA ARG A 177 -4.90 -14.07 9.23
C ARG A 177 -4.05 -14.04 10.49
N ALA A 178 -3.91 -12.84 11.06
CA ALA A 178 -3.28 -12.68 12.35
C ALA A 178 -4.17 -13.27 13.46
N GLY A 179 -3.63 -13.34 14.68
CA GLY A 179 -4.43 -13.74 15.84
C GLY A 179 -5.39 -12.64 16.32
N LYS A 180 -6.21 -12.97 17.33
CA LYS A 180 -7.17 -12.05 17.95
C LYS A 180 -6.54 -10.74 18.45
N ASN A 181 -5.26 -10.76 18.85
CA ASN A 181 -4.52 -9.57 19.29
C ASN A 181 -4.40 -8.50 18.19
N PHE A 182 -4.53 -8.89 16.93
CA PHE A 182 -4.53 -8.00 15.77
C PHE A 182 -5.85 -8.12 14.99
N MET A 183 -6.97 -8.31 15.70
CA MET A 183 -8.34 -8.33 15.15
C MET A 183 -8.58 -9.40 14.07
N ASN A 184 -7.77 -10.46 14.05
CA ASN A 184 -7.75 -11.44 12.97
C ASN A 184 -7.55 -10.82 11.57
N ALA A 185 -6.84 -9.69 11.50
CA ALA A 185 -6.57 -8.97 10.26
C ALA A 185 -5.83 -9.87 9.25
N PRO A 186 -6.20 -9.84 7.95
CA PRO A 186 -5.35 -10.37 6.90
C PRO A 186 -3.99 -9.66 6.90
N TYR A 187 -2.96 -10.36 6.45
CA TYR A 187 -1.60 -9.79 6.42
C TYR A 187 -0.87 -10.07 5.11
N SER A 188 0.11 -9.22 4.76
CA SER A 188 0.98 -9.42 3.61
C SER A 188 1.78 -10.71 3.77
N VAL A 189 1.67 -11.61 2.79
CA VAL A 189 2.20 -12.98 2.85
C VAL A 189 3.59 -13.17 2.23
N ALA A 190 4.28 -12.09 1.90
CA ALA A 190 5.61 -12.11 1.32
C ALA A 190 6.53 -11.09 1.99
N ASP A 191 7.83 -11.16 1.70
CA ASP A 191 8.78 -10.14 2.12
C ASP A 191 8.74 -8.89 1.23
N SER A 192 9.37 -7.80 1.66
CA SER A 192 9.31 -6.54 0.93
C SER A 192 9.92 -6.61 -0.47
N ILE A 193 10.86 -7.53 -0.73
CA ILE A 193 11.46 -7.71 -2.07
C ILE A 193 10.43 -8.31 -3.03
N HIS A 194 9.57 -9.18 -2.52
CA HIS A 194 8.56 -9.89 -3.30
C HIS A 194 7.15 -9.27 -3.23
N ILE A 195 7.01 -8.06 -2.68
CA ILE A 195 5.75 -7.29 -2.72
C ILE A 195 5.86 -6.20 -3.77
N GLY A 196 4.97 -6.21 -4.76
CA GLY A 196 4.92 -5.23 -5.84
C GLY A 196 4.33 -3.89 -5.39
N THR A 197 3.19 -3.93 -4.70
CA THR A 197 2.52 -2.70 -4.25
C THR A 197 1.97 -2.89 -2.85
N CYS A 198 2.29 -1.97 -1.94
CA CYS A 198 1.66 -1.92 -0.62
C CYS A 198 0.70 -0.73 -0.49
N CYS A 199 0.85 0.30 -1.35
CA CYS A 199 0.00 1.48 -1.33
C CYS A 199 -1.47 1.12 -1.56
N VAL A 200 -1.73 0.07 -2.32
CA VAL A 200 -3.05 -0.47 -2.60
C VAL A 200 -3.77 -0.86 -1.31
N GLU A 201 -3.09 -1.55 -0.40
CA GLU A 201 -3.63 -1.92 0.90
C GLU A 201 -3.62 -0.74 1.88
N LEU A 202 -2.52 0.01 1.95
CA LEU A 202 -2.39 1.14 2.90
C LEU A 202 -3.50 2.18 2.70
N SER A 203 -3.88 2.43 1.44
CA SER A 203 -4.92 3.40 1.06
C SER A 203 -6.28 2.78 0.75
N ASN A 204 -6.46 1.49 1.08
CA ASN A 204 -7.70 0.73 0.89
C ASN A 204 -8.29 0.76 -0.54
N LEU A 205 -7.45 0.74 -1.56
CA LEU A 205 -7.90 0.66 -2.97
C LEU A 205 -8.57 -0.66 -3.32
N LEU A 206 -8.41 -1.69 -2.47
CA LEU A 206 -9.08 -2.99 -2.59
C LEU A 206 -10.53 -2.98 -2.10
N ASP A 207 -11.01 -1.89 -1.48
CA ASP A 207 -12.31 -1.84 -0.79
C ASP A 207 -12.50 -3.02 0.17
N SER A 208 -11.52 -3.21 1.06
CA SER A 208 -11.51 -4.33 2.00
C SER A 208 -12.73 -4.27 2.92
N LYS A 209 -13.24 -5.46 3.28
CA LYS A 209 -14.36 -5.64 4.22
C LYS A 209 -13.89 -5.98 5.63
N ASP A 210 -12.58 -6.14 5.82
CA ASP A 210 -11.99 -6.35 7.14
C ASP A 210 -11.90 -5.02 7.92
N ASP A 211 -11.89 -5.10 9.24
CA ASP A 211 -11.75 -3.92 10.12
C ASP A 211 -10.33 -3.35 10.10
N ALA A 212 -9.35 -4.20 9.78
CA ALA A 212 -7.95 -3.85 9.72
C ALA A 212 -7.18 -4.80 8.80
N MET A 213 -5.99 -4.36 8.38
CA MET A 213 -5.03 -5.11 7.58
C MET A 213 -3.63 -4.95 8.18
N LEU A 214 -2.79 -5.97 8.06
CA LEU A 214 -1.38 -5.92 8.46
C LEU A 214 -0.51 -5.91 7.20
N VAL A 215 -0.03 -4.74 6.83
CA VAL A 215 0.60 -4.50 5.53
C VAL A 215 2.11 -4.41 5.69
N ARG A 216 2.85 -5.15 4.87
CA ARG A 216 4.29 -4.95 4.68
C ARG A 216 4.56 -4.04 3.48
N PRO A 217 5.64 -3.27 3.53
CA PRO A 217 6.01 -2.40 2.43
C PRO A 217 6.42 -3.16 1.18
N CYS A 218 6.08 -2.61 0.02
CA CYS A 218 6.69 -2.99 -1.26
C CYS A 218 8.11 -2.44 -1.35
N ILE A 219 8.94 -3.07 -2.18
CA ILE A 219 10.34 -2.67 -2.32
C ILE A 219 10.50 -1.21 -2.78
N GLY A 220 9.57 -0.70 -3.61
CA GLY A 220 9.56 0.70 -4.04
C GLY A 220 9.48 1.67 -2.85
N SER A 221 8.58 1.39 -1.89
CA SER A 221 8.43 2.21 -0.69
C SER A 221 9.65 2.17 0.25
N VAL A 222 10.38 1.05 0.24
CA VAL A 222 11.64 0.89 0.97
C VAL A 222 12.76 1.70 0.29
N ILE A 223 12.89 1.60 -1.04
CA ILE A 223 13.91 2.33 -1.82
C ILE A 223 13.76 3.84 -1.65
N VAL A 224 12.54 4.36 -1.67
CA VAL A 224 12.28 5.81 -1.45
C VAL A 224 12.25 6.21 0.03
N LYS A 225 12.58 5.27 0.93
CA LYS A 225 12.79 5.47 2.37
C LYS A 225 11.58 6.03 3.13
N VAL A 226 10.37 5.59 2.76
CA VAL A 226 9.13 6.00 3.45
C VAL A 226 8.59 4.92 4.38
N LEU A 227 8.99 3.66 4.20
CA LEU A 227 8.61 2.53 5.03
C LEU A 227 9.83 1.64 5.33
N GLU A 228 9.82 1.01 6.49
CA GLU A 228 10.90 0.13 6.96
C GLU A 228 10.76 -1.25 6.34
N LYS A 229 11.83 -1.73 5.72
CA LYS A 229 11.86 -3.05 5.07
C LYS A 229 11.38 -4.12 6.05
N ASP A 230 10.50 -4.99 5.57
CA ASP A 230 10.04 -6.17 6.29
C ASP A 230 9.22 -5.91 7.58
N HIS A 231 8.93 -4.65 7.89
CA HIS A 231 8.10 -4.26 9.03
C HIS A 231 6.61 -4.30 8.71
N TYR A 232 5.78 -4.81 9.62
CA TYR A 232 4.32 -4.76 9.48
C TYR A 232 3.76 -3.46 10.02
N TYR A 233 2.83 -2.88 9.26
CA TYR A 233 2.04 -1.72 9.66
C TYR A 233 0.59 -2.16 9.84
N LEU A 234 -0.02 -1.80 10.97
CA LEU A 234 -1.43 -2.05 11.22
C LEU A 234 -2.23 -0.92 10.57
N VAL A 235 -3.00 -1.25 9.55
CA VAL A 235 -3.90 -0.35 8.85
C VAL A 235 -5.30 -0.58 9.37
N ARG A 236 -5.91 0.42 10.01
CA ARG A 236 -7.32 0.37 10.44
C ARG A 236 -8.18 1.09 9.43
N LEU A 237 -9.25 0.45 9.01
CA LEU A 237 -10.21 1.03 8.08
C LEU A 237 -11.21 1.87 8.86
N VAL A 238 -11.49 3.08 8.36
CA VAL A 238 -12.56 3.90 8.89
C VAL A 238 -13.86 3.46 8.23
N LYS A 239 -14.79 2.95 9.05
CA LYS A 239 -16.11 2.55 8.55
C LYS A 239 -16.90 3.81 8.19
N PRO A 240 -17.58 3.84 7.03
CA PRO A 240 -18.58 4.85 6.75
C PRO A 240 -19.61 4.87 7.90
N ILE A 241 -19.96 6.06 8.38
CA ILE A 241 -21.05 6.26 9.35
C ILE A 241 -22.37 6.27 8.60
#